data_AF-A0A7Y4ZFX9-F1
#
_entry.id   AF-A0A7Y4ZFX9-F1
#
_cell.length_a   1.000
_cell.length_b   1.000
_cell.length_c   1.000
_cell.angle_alpha   90.00
_cell.angle_beta   90.00
_cell.angle_gamma   90.00
#
_symmetry.space_group_name_H-M   'P 1'
#
loop_
_entity.id
_entity.type
_entity.pdbx_description
1 polymer ?
#
loop_
_entity_poly.entity_id
_entity_poly.type
_entity_poly.pdbx_seq_one_letter_code
_entity_poly.pdbx_strand_id
1 'polypeptide(L)'
;MNTVPRSVNEELQSTNEELMTSKEEMQSMNEELQTLNHELQAKVDDLASASSEMRNPGTELAERLLALRPTTRVLYMSGFTSEAFDGIDLRGRPVAFIGKPFTAEALRRKIRQTLDDETPEGLPL
;
A
#
# COMPACT_ATOMS: atom_id res chain seq x y z
N MET A 1 -69.54 5.11 28.62
CA MET A 1 -68.25 5.81 28.50
C MET A 1 -67.14 4.93 29.04
N ASN A 2 -66.34 4.28 28.18
CA ASN A 2 -65.03 3.70 28.54
C ASN A 2 -64.20 3.31 27.30
N THR A 3 -64.35 4.03 26.19
CA THR A 3 -63.70 3.70 24.91
C THR A 3 -62.34 4.40 24.72
N VAL A 4 -62.12 5.55 25.36
CA VAL A 4 -60.88 6.33 25.28
C VAL A 4 -59.65 5.61 25.85
N PRO A 5 -59.72 4.85 26.96
CA PRO A 5 -58.55 4.15 27.50
C PRO A 5 -58.06 3.03 26.58
N ARG A 6 -58.97 2.43 25.80
CA ARG A 6 -58.65 1.31 24.91
C ARG A 6 -57.99 1.78 23.62
N SER A 7 -58.49 2.86 23.02
CA SER A 7 -57.91 3.40 21.77
C SER A 7 -56.50 3.96 21.98
N VAL A 8 -56.26 4.66 23.10
CA VAL A 8 -54.93 5.17 23.44
C VAL A 8 -53.94 4.02 23.65
N ASN A 9 -54.39 2.89 24.22
CA ASN A 9 -53.54 1.73 24.42
C ASN A 9 -53.25 1.00 23.08
N GLU A 10 -54.21 0.96 22.15
CA GLU A 10 -54.03 0.42 20.79
C GLU A 10 -53.10 1.31 19.94
N GLU A 11 -53.22 2.65 20.03
CA GLU A 11 -52.26 3.59 19.41
C GLU A 11 -50.86 3.45 20.00
N LEU A 12 -50.72 3.35 21.33
CA LEU A 12 -49.43 3.13 21.97
C LEU A 12 -48.81 1.80 21.54
N GLN A 13 -49.64 0.75 21.41
CA GLN A 13 -49.17 -0.55 20.93
C GLN A 13 -48.72 -0.46 19.46
N SER A 14 -49.50 0.17 18.59
CA SER A 14 -49.14 0.41 17.18
C SER A 14 -47.82 1.19 17.05
N THR A 15 -47.67 2.26 17.83
CA THR A 15 -46.45 3.07 17.83
C THR A 15 -45.23 2.26 18.29
N ASN A 16 -45.43 1.33 19.23
CA ASN A 16 -44.36 0.48 19.75
C ASN A 16 -43.96 -0.63 18.74
N GLU A 17 -44.94 -1.18 18.02
CA GLU A 17 -44.71 -2.14 16.92
C GLU A 17 -44.00 -1.46 15.73
N GLU A 18 -44.40 -0.24 15.35
CA GLU A 18 -43.71 0.56 14.34
C GLU A 18 -42.28 0.91 14.77
N LEU A 19 -42.06 1.30 16.04
CA LEU A 19 -40.73 1.58 16.56
C LEU A 19 -39.83 0.34 16.58
N MET A 20 -40.37 -0.80 16.99
CA MET A 20 -39.68 -2.10 16.92
C MET A 20 -39.28 -2.42 15.48
N THR A 21 -40.21 -2.27 14.53
CA THR A 21 -39.95 -2.52 13.10
C THR A 21 -38.86 -1.60 12.58
N SER A 22 -38.95 -0.29 12.86
CA SER A 22 -37.95 0.70 12.46
C SER A 22 -36.57 0.39 13.07
N LYS A 23 -36.53 -0.10 14.31
CA LYS A 23 -35.29 -0.52 14.97
C LYS A 23 -34.68 -1.75 14.29
N GLU A 24 -35.48 -2.75 13.95
CA GLU A 24 -35.03 -3.95 13.25
C GLU A 24 -34.51 -3.61 11.84
N GLU A 25 -35.21 -2.76 11.10
CA GLU A 25 -34.75 -2.26 9.80
C GLU A 25 -33.42 -1.50 9.92
N MET A 26 -33.28 -0.64 10.93
CA MET A 26 -32.04 0.09 11.17
C MET A 26 -30.88 -0.84 11.56
N GLN A 27 -31.16 -1.88 12.35
CA GLN A 27 -30.17 -2.91 12.67
C GLN A 27 -29.75 -3.69 11.41
N SER A 28 -30.70 -4.09 10.58
CA SER A 28 -30.44 -4.78 9.31
C SER A 28 -29.60 -3.91 8.36
N MET A 29 -29.92 -2.62 8.22
CA MET A 29 -29.12 -1.69 7.40
C MET A 29 -27.69 -1.54 7.93
N ASN A 30 -27.51 -1.55 9.26
CA ASN A 30 -26.19 -1.46 9.86
C ASN A 30 -25.36 -2.72 9.59
N GLU A 31 -25.97 -3.90 9.69
CA GLU A 31 -25.32 -5.17 9.36
C GLU A 31 -24.89 -5.24 7.87
N GLU A 32 -25.75 -4.78 6.96
CA GLU A 32 -25.43 -4.71 5.54
C GLU A 32 -24.28 -3.73 5.25
N LEU A 33 -24.30 -2.55 5.89
CA LEU A 33 -23.20 -1.58 5.79
C LEU A 33 -21.88 -2.14 6.32
N GLN A 34 -21.91 -2.85 7.45
CA GLN A 34 -20.72 -3.51 7.99
C GLN A 34 -20.20 -4.58 7.02
N THR A 35 -21.08 -5.33 6.39
CA THR A 35 -20.71 -6.35 5.40
C THR A 35 -20.03 -5.71 4.18
N LEU A 36 -20.64 -4.67 3.61
CA LEU A 36 -20.05 -3.90 2.51
C LEU A 36 -18.71 -3.27 2.87
N ASN A 37 -18.57 -2.78 4.10
CA ASN A 37 -17.32 -2.20 4.58
C ASN A 37 -16.20 -3.26 4.65
N HIS A 38 -16.50 -4.46 5.16
CA HIS A 38 -15.54 -5.56 5.16
C HIS A 38 -15.14 -5.99 3.74
N GLU A 39 -16.10 -6.07 2.80
CA GLU A 39 -15.78 -6.38 1.40
C GLU A 39 -14.92 -5.31 0.73
N LEU A 40 -15.20 -4.03 1.00
CA LEU A 40 -14.40 -2.92 0.49
C LEU A 40 -12.98 -2.97 1.07
N GLN A 41 -12.85 -3.23 2.37
CA GLN A 41 -11.54 -3.36 3.01
C GLN A 41 -10.73 -4.52 2.42
N ALA A 42 -11.37 -5.68 2.20
CA ALA A 42 -10.73 -6.81 1.53
C ALA A 42 -10.27 -6.45 0.11
N LYS A 43 -11.08 -5.72 -0.67
CA LYS A 43 -10.68 -5.23 -1.99
C LYS A 43 -9.52 -4.23 -1.93
N VAL A 44 -9.48 -3.37 -0.93
CA VAL A 44 -8.36 -2.44 -0.71
C VAL A 44 -7.08 -3.23 -0.43
N ASP A 45 -7.16 -4.26 0.41
CA ASP A 45 -6.02 -5.11 0.77
C ASP A 45 -5.53 -5.95 -0.43
N ASP A 46 -6.46 -6.48 -1.23
CA ASP A 46 -6.16 -7.20 -2.49
C ASP A 46 -5.46 -6.27 -3.50
N LEU A 47 -5.94 -5.03 -3.64
CA LEU A 47 -5.29 -4.04 -4.53
C LEU A 47 -3.93 -3.61 -3.99
N ALA A 48 -3.78 -3.47 -2.68
CA ALA A 48 -2.50 -3.13 -2.05
C ALA A 48 -1.48 -4.26 -2.21
N SER A 49 -1.89 -5.53 -2.05
CA SER A 49 -1.03 -6.69 -2.26
C SER A 49 -0.66 -6.85 -3.74
N ALA A 50 -1.61 -6.77 -4.67
CA ALA A 50 -1.32 -6.78 -6.11
C ALA A 50 -0.39 -5.62 -6.53
N SER A 51 -0.58 -4.43 -5.95
CA SER A 51 0.31 -3.29 -6.17
C SER A 51 1.71 -3.52 -5.58
N SER A 52 1.81 -4.16 -4.41
CA SER A 52 3.08 -4.51 -3.77
C SER A 52 3.86 -5.56 -4.56
N GLU A 53 3.18 -6.59 -5.08
CA GLU A 53 3.77 -7.61 -5.96
C GLU A 53 4.27 -7.00 -7.28
N MET A 54 3.56 -6.02 -7.83
CA MET A 54 4.00 -5.26 -9.01
C MET A 54 5.05 -4.17 -8.70
N ARG A 55 5.39 -3.90 -7.43
CA ARG A 55 6.19 -2.72 -7.07
C ARG A 55 7.69 -2.86 -7.28
N ASN A 56 8.25 -4.06 -7.46
CA ASN A 56 9.72 -4.20 -7.53
C ASN A 56 10.31 -4.91 -8.76
N PRO A 57 9.73 -4.86 -9.98
CA PRO A 57 10.36 -5.48 -11.17
C PRO A 57 11.76 -4.89 -11.44
N GLY A 58 12.00 -3.63 -11.08
CA GLY A 58 13.31 -3.00 -11.22
C GLY A 58 14.38 -3.59 -10.30
N THR A 59 14.03 -3.88 -9.04
CA THR A 59 14.97 -4.45 -8.06
C THR A 59 15.25 -5.91 -8.38
N GLU A 60 14.22 -6.70 -8.64
CA GLU A 60 14.40 -8.11 -8.99
C GLU A 60 15.20 -8.26 -10.30
N LEU A 61 14.94 -7.41 -11.29
CA LEU A 61 15.73 -7.38 -12.52
C LEU A 61 17.18 -6.96 -12.24
N ALA A 62 17.41 -5.95 -11.39
CA ALA A 62 18.75 -5.54 -11.00
C ALA A 62 19.50 -6.66 -10.28
N GLU A 63 18.86 -7.38 -9.36
CA GLU A 63 19.43 -8.54 -8.66
C GLU A 63 19.80 -9.66 -9.62
N ARG A 64 18.87 -10.05 -10.51
CA ARG A 64 19.11 -11.06 -11.55
C ARG A 64 20.26 -10.65 -12.49
N LEU A 65 20.29 -9.38 -12.90
CA LEU A 65 21.37 -8.85 -13.74
C LEU A 65 22.71 -8.83 -13.01
N LEU A 66 22.75 -8.46 -11.74
CA LEU A 66 23.97 -8.46 -10.94
C LEU A 66 24.49 -9.88 -10.71
N ALA A 67 23.60 -10.87 -10.54
CA ALA A 67 23.97 -12.28 -10.44
C ALA A 67 24.62 -12.81 -11.73
N LEU A 68 24.11 -12.41 -12.89
CA LEU A 68 24.65 -12.82 -14.20
C LEU A 68 25.87 -11.99 -14.64
N ARG A 69 25.89 -10.70 -14.30
CA ARG A 69 26.92 -9.73 -14.70
C ARG A 69 27.32 -8.85 -13.51
N PRO A 70 28.33 -9.28 -12.74
CA PRO A 70 28.75 -8.56 -11.56
C PRO A 70 29.28 -7.14 -11.81
N THR A 71 29.72 -6.83 -13.03
CA THR A 71 30.25 -5.52 -13.40
C THR A 71 29.16 -4.49 -13.75
N THR A 72 27.90 -4.91 -13.86
CA THR A 72 26.80 -3.99 -14.17
C THR A 72 26.58 -2.97 -13.05
N ARG A 73 26.46 -1.71 -13.43
CA ARG A 73 26.18 -0.59 -12.52
C ARG A 73 24.69 -0.30 -12.50
N VAL A 74 24.13 -0.12 -11.31
CA VAL A 74 22.69 0.10 -11.11
C VAL A 74 22.48 1.42 -10.37
N LEU A 75 21.61 2.27 -10.91
CA LEU A 75 21.19 3.55 -10.32
C LEU A 75 19.70 3.47 -9.98
N TYR A 76 19.38 3.62 -8.70
CA TYR A 76 18.01 3.65 -8.19
C TYR A 76 17.45 5.09 -8.16
N MET A 77 16.14 5.25 -8.35
CA MET A 77 15.40 6.53 -8.35
C MET A 77 14.34 6.60 -7.25
N SER A 78 14.08 7.75 -6.62
CA SER A 78 13.06 7.85 -5.53
C SER A 78 11.70 7.23 -5.90
N GLY A 79 11.17 6.42 -4.98
CA GLY A 79 9.98 5.58 -5.16
C GLY A 79 10.18 4.16 -4.60
N PHE A 80 11.43 3.78 -4.35
CA PHE A 80 11.76 2.55 -3.63
C PHE A 80 11.37 2.68 -2.15
N THR A 81 10.66 1.70 -1.62
CA THR A 81 10.48 1.55 -0.17
C THR A 81 11.85 1.30 0.43
N SER A 82 12.28 2.27 1.23
CA SER A 82 13.60 2.40 1.85
C SER A 82 13.98 1.25 2.81
N GLU A 83 13.11 0.26 3.00
CA GLU A 83 13.31 -0.79 4.01
C GLU A 83 14.28 -1.90 3.55
N ALA A 84 14.57 -2.01 2.24
CA ALA A 84 15.44 -3.06 1.72
C ALA A 84 16.90 -2.64 1.46
N PHE A 85 17.24 -1.35 1.59
CA PHE A 85 18.58 -0.87 1.29
C PHE A 85 19.02 0.20 2.29
N ASP A 86 19.83 -0.18 3.28
CA ASP A 86 20.53 0.71 4.23
C ASP A 86 21.65 1.52 3.54
N GLY A 87 21.43 1.98 2.31
CA GLY A 87 22.47 2.59 1.48
C GLY A 87 23.51 1.59 0.96
N ILE A 88 23.30 0.28 1.15
CA ILE A 88 24.24 -0.78 0.83
C ILE A 88 23.55 -1.85 -0.04
N ASP A 89 24.17 -2.25 -1.16
CA ASP A 89 23.70 -3.32 -2.04
C ASP A 89 23.97 -4.71 -1.42
N LEU A 90 23.47 -5.78 -2.04
CA LEU A 90 23.70 -7.17 -1.59
C LEU A 90 25.18 -7.58 -1.52
N ARG A 91 26.11 -6.72 -1.94
CA ARG A 91 27.56 -6.94 -1.93
C ARG A 91 28.29 -6.05 -0.95
N GLY A 92 27.57 -5.30 -0.09
CA GLY A 92 28.23 -4.38 0.83
C GLY A 92 28.63 -3.04 0.20
N ARG A 93 28.27 -2.76 -1.07
CA ARG A 93 28.68 -1.54 -1.76
C ARG A 93 27.63 -0.44 -1.67
N PRO A 94 28.03 0.84 -1.64
CA PRO A 94 27.08 1.94 -1.68
C PRO A 94 26.13 1.87 -2.89
N VAL A 95 24.82 1.91 -2.66
CA VAL A 95 23.85 2.00 -3.76
C VAL A 95 23.83 3.41 -4.36
N ALA A 96 23.94 3.50 -5.69
CA ALA A 96 23.75 4.76 -6.37
C ALA A 96 22.26 5.12 -6.40
N PHE A 97 21.91 6.31 -5.93
CA PHE A 97 20.52 6.78 -5.84
C PHE A 97 20.34 8.22 -6.36
N ILE A 98 19.18 8.50 -6.97
CA ILE A 98 18.74 9.85 -7.34
C ILE A 98 17.30 10.14 -6.87
N GLY A 99 17.13 11.20 -6.08
CA GLY A 99 15.82 11.63 -5.58
C GLY A 99 15.05 12.53 -6.54
N LYS A 100 13.73 12.36 -6.66
CA LYS A 100 12.83 13.27 -7.37
C LYS A 100 12.41 14.43 -6.46
N PRO A 101 12.18 15.65 -7.00
CA PRO A 101 12.38 16.02 -8.40
C PRO A 101 13.87 16.19 -8.75
N PHE A 102 14.28 15.83 -9.96
CA PHE A 102 15.65 16.02 -10.47
C PHE A 102 15.67 16.66 -11.85
N THR A 103 16.73 17.38 -12.17
CA THR A 103 16.97 17.93 -13.52
C THR A 103 17.69 16.92 -14.41
N ALA A 104 17.60 17.09 -15.74
CA ALA A 104 18.35 16.25 -16.68
C ALA A 104 19.87 16.30 -16.44
N GLU A 105 20.39 17.46 -16.01
CA GLU A 105 21.79 17.62 -15.65
C GLU A 105 22.16 16.84 -14.39
N ALA A 106 21.32 16.88 -13.35
CA ALA A 106 21.51 16.11 -12.13
C ALA A 106 21.53 14.59 -12.42
N LEU A 107 20.64 14.12 -13.30
CA LEU A 107 20.62 12.73 -13.76
C LEU A 107 21.91 12.37 -14.51
N ARG A 108 22.32 13.17 -15.50
CA ARG A 108 23.56 12.93 -16.27
C ARG A 108 24.79 12.88 -15.38
N ARG A 109 24.91 13.81 -14.43
CA ARG A 109 25.99 13.83 -13.44
C ARG A 109 26.00 12.56 -12.60
N LYS A 110 24.83 12.11 -12.12
CA LYS A 110 24.74 10.91 -11.29
C LYS A 110 25.04 9.64 -12.06
N ILE A 111 24.57 9.53 -13.32
CA ILE A 111 24.92 8.42 -14.21
C ILE A 111 26.44 8.35 -14.40
N ARG A 112 27.08 9.47 -14.73
CA ARG A 112 28.54 9.52 -14.90
C ARG A 112 29.28 9.08 -13.64
N GLN A 113 28.92 9.63 -12.49
CA GLN A 113 29.50 9.20 -11.20
C GLN A 113 29.37 7.69 -10.97
N THR A 114 28.19 7.12 -11.25
CA THR A 114 27.92 5.69 -11.03
C THR A 114 28.72 4.78 -11.99
N LEU A 115 29.07 5.29 -13.17
CA LEU A 115 29.91 4.57 -14.14
C LEU A 115 31.40 4.75 -13.86
N ASP A 116 31.81 5.93 -13.38
CA ASP A 116 33.20 6.32 -13.15
C ASP A 116 33.73 5.85 -11.78
N ASP A 117 32.87 5.42 -10.85
CA ASP A 117 33.25 4.77 -9.58
C ASP A 117 33.90 3.39 -9.84
N GLU A 118 35.11 3.41 -10.38
CA GLU A 118 36.07 2.31 -10.40
C GLU A 118 36.75 2.22 -9.02
N THR A 119 36.10 1.59 -8.06
CA THR A 119 36.85 0.92 -6.98
C THR A 119 36.91 -0.57 -7.31
N PRO A 120 38.00 -1.03 -7.95
CA PRO A 120 38.38 -2.43 -7.88
C PRO A 120 38.83 -2.68 -6.44
N GLU A 121 37.99 -3.34 -5.64
CA GLU A 121 38.41 -3.84 -4.33
C GLU A 121 39.58 -4.80 -4.51
N GLY A 122 40.56 -4.62 -3.63
CA GLY A 122 41.85 -5.29 -3.67
C GLY A 122 41.75 -6.81 -3.73
N LEU A 123 42.60 -7.38 -4.58
CA LEU A 123 43.24 -8.64 -4.27
C LEU A 123 44.04 -8.46 -2.96
N PRO A 124 43.84 -9.30 -1.92
CA PRO A 124 44.83 -9.40 -0.87
C PRO A 124 46.05 -10.17 -1.39
N LEU A 125 47.25 -9.60 -1.18
CA LEU A 125 48.52 -10.34 -1.14
C LEU A 125 48.63 -11.06 0.21
#